data_AF-A0A521BQS0-F1
#
_entry.id   AF-A0A521BQS0-F1
#
_cell.length_a   1.000
_cell.length_b   1.000
_cell.length_c   1.000
_cell.angle_alpha   90.00
_cell.angle_beta   90.00
_cell.angle_gamma   90.00
#
_symmetry.space_group_name_H-M   'P 1'
#
loop_
_entity.id
_entity.type
_entity.pdbx_description
1 polymer ?
#
loop_
_entity_poly.entity_id
_entity_poly.type
_entity_poly.pdbx_seq_one_letter_code
_entity_poly.pdbx_strand_id
1 'polypeptide(L)'
;MIDLNIPDSLLIKKYQEGNEEALSTLIKRHESRIYSFIYSKVKDKDISNDIFQDTFIKIIKTFKGNSYKEEEKFLSWVLRISHNLVIDHFRKVNRMPMQRETEDFSIFSIMQSDSQNIEDQTITSQIQTDIKKLIEELADDQKEIVIMRIYQNMSFKEISEEKEISINTALGRMRYAMNNLRKIIEKNKMILDY
;
A
#
# COMPACT_ATOMS: atom_id res chain seq x y z
N MET A 1 13.76 0.85 -27.10
CA MET A 1 12.46 0.33 -26.61
C MET A 1 12.71 -0.19 -25.21
N ILE A 2 12.17 0.48 -24.19
CA ILE A 2 12.30 0.04 -22.80
C ILE A 2 11.24 -1.05 -22.62
N ASP A 3 11.72 -2.27 -22.41
CA ASP A 3 10.90 -3.48 -22.40
C ASP A 3 9.97 -3.45 -21.17
N LEU A 4 8.67 -3.22 -21.40
CA LEU A 4 7.66 -3.12 -20.33
C LEU A 4 7.48 -4.43 -19.56
N ASN A 5 8.02 -5.54 -20.04
CA ASN A 5 7.80 -6.88 -19.50
C ASN A 5 8.88 -7.35 -18.49
N ILE A 6 9.78 -6.47 -18.06
CA ILE A 6 10.82 -6.83 -17.08
C ILE A 6 10.23 -6.77 -15.66
N PRO A 7 10.31 -7.84 -14.84
CA PRO A 7 9.87 -7.83 -13.45
C PRO A 7 10.62 -6.80 -12.60
N ASP A 8 9.95 -6.21 -11.61
CA ASP A 8 10.54 -5.23 -10.69
C ASP A 8 11.78 -5.80 -9.98
N SER A 9 11.76 -7.07 -9.59
CA SER A 9 12.91 -7.77 -8.99
C SER A 9 14.16 -7.71 -9.86
N LEU A 10 14.01 -7.89 -11.17
CA LEU A 10 15.13 -7.82 -12.10
C LEU A 10 15.66 -6.39 -12.26
N LEU A 11 14.79 -5.39 -12.25
CA LEU A 11 15.22 -3.98 -12.27
C LEU A 11 15.97 -3.60 -11.00
N ILE A 12 15.52 -4.08 -9.84
CA ILE A 12 16.21 -3.87 -8.55
C ILE A 12 17.59 -4.52 -8.58
N LYS A 13 17.68 -5.78 -9.02
CA LYS A 13 18.95 -6.49 -9.12
C LYS A 13 19.93 -5.77 -10.06
N LYS A 14 19.48 -5.37 -11.25
CA LYS A 14 20.29 -4.59 -12.20
C LYS A 14 20.78 -3.29 -11.58
N TYR A 15 19.93 -2.60 -10.81
CA TYR A 15 20.33 -1.39 -10.10
C TYR A 15 21.41 -1.66 -9.05
N GLN A 16 21.26 -2.71 -8.25
CA GLN A 16 22.25 -3.12 -7.25
C GLN A 16 23.59 -3.52 -7.89
N GLU A 17 23.58 -4.02 -9.12
CA GLU A 17 24.76 -4.31 -9.94
C GLU A 17 25.39 -3.06 -10.60
N GLY A 18 24.82 -1.87 -10.36
CA GLY A 18 25.36 -0.58 -10.83
C GLY A 18 24.66 0.04 -12.04
N ASN A 19 23.55 -0.56 -12.52
CA ASN A 19 22.78 0.01 -13.62
C ASN A 19 21.79 1.08 -13.13
N GLU A 20 22.20 2.34 -13.11
CA GLU A 20 21.38 3.49 -12.72
C GLU A 20 20.09 3.65 -13.56
N GLU A 21 20.09 3.23 -14.84
CA GLU A 21 18.91 3.30 -15.72
C GLU A 21 17.80 2.35 -15.26
N ALA A 22 18.16 1.23 -14.62
CA ALA A 22 17.20 0.28 -14.07
C ALA A 22 16.34 0.92 -12.96
N LEU A 23 16.94 1.76 -12.11
CA LEU A 23 16.19 2.50 -11.10
C LEU A 23 15.26 3.54 -11.72
N SER A 24 15.73 4.27 -12.73
CA SER A 24 14.89 5.25 -13.45
C SER A 24 13.65 4.58 -14.04
N THR A 25 13.82 3.42 -14.66
CA THR A 25 12.72 2.62 -15.21
C THR A 25 11.75 2.17 -14.12
N LEU A 26 12.28 1.64 -13.02
CA LEU A 26 11.49 1.17 -11.88
C LEU A 26 10.69 2.31 -11.24
N ILE A 27 11.31 3.47 -11.04
CA ILE A 27 10.66 4.65 -10.47
C ILE A 27 9.56 5.15 -11.41
N LYS A 28 9.87 5.36 -12.68
CA LYS A 28 8.92 5.88 -13.67
C LYS A 28 7.68 4.98 -13.81
N ARG A 29 7.86 3.66 -13.70
CA ARG A 29 6.75 2.69 -13.70
C ARG A 29 5.77 2.91 -12.56
N HIS A 30 6.25 3.30 -11.39
CA HIS A 30 5.45 3.38 -10.16
C HIS A 30 5.13 4.83 -9.71
N GLU A 31 5.69 5.83 -10.37
CA GLU A 31 5.64 7.25 -9.97
C GLU A 31 4.21 7.75 -9.75
N SER A 32 3.31 7.47 -10.69
CA SER A 32 1.92 7.93 -10.65
C SER A 32 1.16 7.33 -9.47
N ARG A 33 1.40 6.03 -9.18
CA ARG A 33 0.74 5.32 -8.08
C ARG A 33 1.21 5.85 -6.73
N ILE A 34 2.52 6.03 -6.58
CA ILE A 34 3.12 6.55 -5.34
C ILE A 34 2.65 7.99 -5.10
N TYR A 35 2.68 8.85 -6.13
CA TYR A 35 2.25 10.23 -6.01
C TYR A 35 0.75 10.33 -5.69
N SER A 36 -0.09 9.58 -6.40
CA SER A 36 -1.54 9.56 -6.16
C SER A 36 -1.87 9.08 -4.75
N PHE A 37 -1.15 8.09 -4.23
CA PHE A 37 -1.28 7.65 -2.85
C PHE A 37 -0.96 8.78 -1.86
N ILE A 38 0.18 9.46 -2.02
CA ILE A 38 0.59 10.57 -1.14
C ILE A 38 -0.45 11.71 -1.22
N TYR A 39 -0.82 12.12 -2.43
CA TYR A 39 -1.79 13.20 -2.65
C TYR A 39 -3.16 12.88 -2.06
N SER A 40 -3.62 11.62 -2.13
CA SER A 40 -4.89 11.21 -1.52
C SER A 40 -4.95 11.43 0.00
N LYS A 41 -3.80 11.43 0.69
CA LYS A 41 -3.68 11.60 2.14
C LYS A 41 -3.44 13.05 2.54
N VAL A 42 -2.65 13.78 1.75
CA VAL A 42 -2.23 15.14 2.07
C VAL A 42 -3.18 16.18 1.48
N LYS A 43 -3.73 15.92 0.29
CA LYS A 43 -4.58 16.83 -0.50
C LYS A 43 -3.98 18.22 -0.78
N ASP A 44 -2.65 18.31 -0.74
CA ASP A 44 -1.87 19.50 -1.08
C ASP A 44 -0.79 19.11 -2.08
N LYS A 45 -0.67 19.87 -3.19
CA LYS A 45 0.21 19.52 -4.30
C LYS A 45 1.69 19.68 -3.94
N ASP A 46 2.04 20.76 -3.23
CA ASP A 46 3.42 21.11 -2.94
C ASP A 46 3.98 20.16 -1.88
N ILE A 47 3.21 19.93 -0.81
CA ILE A 47 3.58 18.97 0.23
C ILE A 47 3.67 17.54 -0.35
N SER A 48 2.77 17.18 -1.28
CA SER A 48 2.84 15.86 -1.92
C SER A 48 4.10 15.69 -2.76
N ASN A 49 4.54 16.74 -3.48
CA ASN A 49 5.79 16.71 -4.24
C ASN A 49 6.99 16.55 -3.31
N ASP A 50 7.02 17.28 -2.19
CA ASP A 50 8.12 17.20 -1.22
C ASP A 50 8.23 15.78 -0.62
N ILE A 51 7.11 15.22 -0.15
CA ILE A 51 7.08 13.86 0.41
C ILE A 51 7.48 12.82 -0.64
N PHE A 52 7.04 13.00 -1.89
CA PHE A 52 7.37 12.12 -2.99
C PHE A 52 8.88 12.12 -3.30
N GLN A 53 9.51 13.29 -3.30
CA GLN A 53 10.97 13.40 -3.43
C GLN A 53 11.70 12.72 -2.26
N ASP A 54 11.26 12.94 -1.03
CA ASP A 54 11.82 12.31 0.16
C ASP A 54 11.68 10.77 0.13
N THR A 55 10.57 10.26 -0.40
CA THR A 55 10.38 8.83 -0.65
C THR A 55 11.48 8.29 -1.56
N PHE A 56 11.74 8.93 -2.69
CA PHE A 56 12.75 8.48 -3.64
C PHE A 56 14.17 8.56 -3.07
N ILE A 57 14.48 9.60 -2.31
CA ILE A 57 15.77 9.70 -1.61
C ILE A 57 15.95 8.52 -0.65
N LYS A 58 14.91 8.13 0.08
CA LYS A 58 14.95 6.94 0.96
C LYS A 58 15.13 5.65 0.18
N ILE A 59 14.45 5.48 -0.96
CA ILE A 59 14.62 4.29 -1.82
C ILE A 59 16.09 4.13 -2.22
N ILE A 60 16.68 5.19 -2.78
CA ILE A 60 18.07 5.20 -3.22
C ILE A 60 19.01 4.85 -2.07
N LYS A 61 18.81 5.47 -0.90
CA LYS A 61 19.63 5.20 0.30
C LYS A 61 19.52 3.75 0.74
N THR A 62 18.32 3.17 0.75
CA THR A 62 18.13 1.77 1.17
C THR A 62 18.77 0.79 0.20
N PHE A 63 18.68 1.04 -1.10
CA PHE A 63 19.35 0.22 -2.11
C PHE A 63 20.88 0.32 -2.03
N LYS A 64 21.44 1.54 -1.90
CA LYS A 64 22.88 1.73 -1.73
C LYS A 64 23.43 1.11 -0.45
N GLY A 65 22.63 1.07 0.62
CA GLY A 65 22.98 0.42 1.88
C GLY A 65 22.76 -1.10 1.88
N ASN A 66 22.42 -1.71 0.74
CA ASN A 66 22.07 -3.13 0.58
C ASN A 66 21.10 -3.65 1.66
N SER A 67 20.18 -2.80 2.10
CA SER A 67 19.27 -3.06 3.23
C SER A 67 17.86 -3.46 2.76
N TYR A 68 17.66 -3.56 1.45
CA TYR A 68 16.43 -4.06 0.86
C TYR A 68 16.41 -5.58 0.88
N LYS A 69 15.31 -6.17 1.38
CA LYS A 69 15.07 -7.61 1.34
C LYS A 69 14.03 -7.90 0.28
N GLU A 70 14.34 -8.80 -0.64
CA GLU A 70 13.52 -9.14 -1.81
C GLU A 70 12.23 -9.93 -1.47
N GLU A 71 11.93 -10.13 -0.18
CA GLU A 71 10.74 -10.83 0.31
C GLU A 71 9.43 -10.04 0.13
N GLU A 72 9.51 -8.71 -0.07
CA GLU A 72 8.34 -7.83 -0.23
C GLU A 72 8.27 -7.27 -1.65
N LYS A 73 7.05 -7.15 -2.23
CA LYS A 73 6.85 -6.49 -3.53
C LYS A 73 7.32 -5.02 -3.44
N PHE A 74 8.06 -4.56 -4.45
CA PHE A 74 8.65 -3.21 -4.47
C PHE A 74 7.64 -2.10 -4.15
N LEU A 75 6.51 -2.08 -4.87
CA LEU A 75 5.49 -1.05 -4.68
C LEU A 75 4.97 -1.03 -3.23
N SER A 76 4.72 -2.20 -2.63
CA SER A 76 4.28 -2.31 -1.22
C SER A 76 5.29 -1.69 -0.27
N TRP A 77 6.57 -2.00 -0.47
CA TRP A 77 7.67 -1.46 0.32
C TRP A 77 7.78 0.08 0.18
N VAL A 78 7.65 0.61 -1.04
CA VAL A 78 7.73 2.06 -1.30
C VAL A 78 6.54 2.83 -0.73
N LEU A 79 5.34 2.27 -0.84
CA LEU A 79 4.16 2.89 -0.25
C LEU A 79 4.34 3.00 1.28
N ARG A 80 5.02 2.02 1.93
CA ARG A 80 5.30 2.08 3.38
C ARG A 80 6.21 3.22 3.75
N ILE A 81 7.26 3.42 2.95
CA ILE A 81 8.16 4.56 3.12
C ILE A 81 7.37 5.87 3.00
N SER A 82 6.55 5.98 1.95
CA SER A 82 5.75 7.18 1.65
C SER A 82 4.78 7.51 2.77
N HIS A 83 4.09 6.50 3.30
CA HIS A 83 3.15 6.68 4.40
C HIS A 83 3.82 7.11 5.70
N ASN A 84 4.97 6.52 6.04
CA ASN A 84 5.72 6.95 7.22
C ASN A 84 6.10 8.43 7.10
N LEU A 85 6.49 8.88 5.90
CA LEU A 85 6.76 10.30 5.64
C LEU A 85 5.51 11.18 5.76
N VAL A 86 4.36 10.72 5.27
CA VAL A 86 3.07 11.42 5.46
C VAL A 86 2.73 11.55 6.94
N ILE A 87 2.85 10.48 7.72
CA ILE A 87 2.64 10.52 9.17
C ILE A 87 3.60 11.50 9.83
N ASP A 88 4.88 11.44 9.49
CA ASP A 88 5.90 12.32 10.07
C ASP A 88 5.65 13.79 9.71
N HIS A 89 5.14 14.08 8.52
CA HIS A 89 4.69 15.41 8.13
C HIS A 89 3.57 15.90 9.07
N PHE A 90 2.49 15.13 9.21
CA PHE A 90 1.36 15.53 10.08
C PHE A 90 1.74 15.64 11.56
N ARG A 91 2.66 14.79 12.05
CA ARG A 91 3.22 14.91 13.41
C ARG A 91 3.94 16.24 13.64
N LYS A 92 4.73 16.70 12.66
CA LYS A 92 5.47 17.97 12.74
C LYS A 92 4.52 19.16 12.69
N VAL A 93 3.48 19.11 11.84
CA VAL A 93 2.51 20.20 11.67
C VAL A 93 1.61 20.37 12.90
N ASN A 94 1.12 19.27 13.49
CA ASN A 94 0.08 19.35 14.53
C ASN A 94 0.58 19.48 15.99
N ARG A 95 1.89 19.43 16.27
CA ARG A 95 2.46 19.48 17.66
C ARG A 95 1.76 18.56 18.69
N MET A 96 1.02 17.54 18.25
CA MET A 96 0.28 16.62 19.11
C MET A 96 0.95 15.24 19.05
N PRO A 97 1.10 14.54 20.19
CA PRO A 97 1.65 13.19 20.21
C PRO A 97 0.58 12.22 19.69
N MET A 98 0.50 12.06 18.38
CA MET A 98 -0.24 10.94 17.79
C MET A 98 0.60 9.68 18.04
N GLN A 99 0.14 8.87 19.00
CA GLN A 99 0.71 7.57 19.36
C GLN A 99 0.98 6.78 18.08
N ARG A 100 2.13 6.10 18.04
CA ARG A 100 2.57 5.34 16.86
C ARG A 100 1.44 4.40 16.42
N GLU A 101 0.79 4.71 15.29
CA GLU A 101 0.12 3.73 14.42
C GLU A 101 1.21 2.86 13.78
N THR A 102 1.97 2.16 14.60
CA THR A 102 2.88 1.10 14.16
C THR A 102 2.01 -0.11 13.88
N GLU A 103 1.65 -0.31 12.61
CA GLU A 103 1.27 -1.56 11.92
C GLU A 103 0.21 -1.39 10.81
N ASP A 104 -0.12 -0.17 10.41
CA ASP A 104 -1.16 0.10 9.39
C ASP A 104 -0.80 -0.26 7.94
N PHE A 105 0.44 -0.69 7.68
CA PHE A 105 0.98 -0.68 6.32
C PHE A 105 1.02 -1.99 5.55
N SER A 106 0.47 -3.08 6.08
CA SER A 106 0.43 -4.34 5.33
C SER A 106 -0.74 -4.42 4.33
N ILE A 107 -1.72 -3.52 4.44
CA ILE A 107 -3.08 -3.83 3.99
C ILE A 107 -3.51 -3.04 2.74
N PHE A 108 -3.12 -1.77 2.64
CA PHE A 108 -3.42 -0.96 1.45
C PHE A 108 -2.59 -1.36 0.22
N SER A 109 -1.43 -1.98 0.42
CA SER A 109 -0.55 -2.41 -0.66
C SER A 109 -1.08 -3.66 -1.40
N ILE A 110 -1.98 -4.42 -0.78
CA ILE A 110 -2.66 -5.57 -1.41
C ILE A 110 -3.90 -5.10 -2.19
N MET A 111 -4.57 -4.03 -1.76
CA MET A 111 -5.83 -3.58 -2.38
C MET A 111 -5.64 -2.54 -3.50
N GLN A 112 -4.52 -1.81 -3.53
CA GLN A 112 -4.23 -0.82 -4.58
C GLN A 112 -3.34 -1.34 -5.72
N SER A 113 -2.92 -2.61 -5.71
CA SER A 113 -2.01 -3.12 -6.74
C SER A 113 -2.62 -3.15 -8.16
N ASP A 114 -3.95 -3.18 -8.31
CA ASP A 114 -4.56 -3.63 -9.58
C ASP A 114 -5.72 -2.77 -10.14
N SER A 115 -5.76 -1.44 -9.93
CA SER A 115 -6.92 -0.68 -10.46
C SER A 115 -6.68 0.69 -11.08
N GLN A 116 -5.45 1.07 -11.44
CA GLN A 116 -5.26 2.27 -12.29
C GLN A 116 -4.17 2.06 -13.34
N ASN A 117 -4.54 1.35 -14.41
CA ASN A 117 -4.22 1.77 -15.77
C ASN A 117 -5.52 2.29 -16.38
N ILE A 118 -5.45 3.42 -17.06
CA ILE A 118 -6.61 4.19 -17.57
C ILE A 118 -7.34 3.46 -18.73
N GLU A 119 -6.91 2.25 -19.12
CA GLU A 119 -7.55 1.44 -20.16
C GLU A 119 -8.54 0.35 -19.66
N ASP A 120 -8.67 0.10 -18.36
CA ASP A 120 -9.39 -1.09 -17.85
C ASP A 120 -10.65 -0.81 -17.01
N GLN A 121 -11.53 0.08 -17.47
CA GLN A 121 -12.76 0.41 -16.73
C GLN A 121 -13.70 -0.80 -16.55
N THR A 122 -13.74 -1.73 -17.51
CA THR A 122 -14.59 -2.93 -17.46
C THR A 122 -14.02 -4.03 -16.56
N ILE A 123 -12.69 -4.21 -16.54
CA ILE A 123 -12.01 -5.22 -15.70
C ILE A 123 -12.08 -4.79 -14.22
N THR A 124 -11.95 -3.49 -13.95
CA THR A 124 -12.01 -2.92 -12.60
C THR A 124 -13.35 -3.18 -11.91
N SER A 125 -14.48 -3.09 -12.62
CA SER A 125 -15.81 -3.35 -12.03
C SER A 125 -16.02 -4.82 -11.64
N GLN A 126 -15.44 -5.76 -12.40
CA GLN A 126 -15.55 -7.18 -12.11
C GLN A 126 -14.72 -7.55 -10.87
N ILE A 127 -13.46 -7.09 -10.82
CA ILE A 127 -12.58 -7.26 -9.66
C ILE A 127 -13.20 -6.65 -8.40
N GLN A 128 -13.76 -5.44 -8.49
CA GLN A 128 -14.42 -4.80 -7.34
C GLN A 128 -15.67 -5.57 -6.86
N THR A 129 -16.47 -6.10 -7.79
CA THR A 129 -17.64 -6.92 -7.47
C THR A 129 -17.22 -8.22 -6.78
N ASP A 130 -16.13 -8.82 -7.24
CA ASP A 130 -15.61 -10.06 -6.69
C ASP A 130 -14.99 -9.86 -5.31
N ILE A 131 -14.21 -8.79 -5.09
CA ILE A 131 -13.71 -8.41 -3.76
C ILE A 131 -14.85 -8.20 -2.77
N LYS A 132 -15.93 -7.53 -3.18
CA LYS A 132 -17.09 -7.32 -2.30
C LYS A 132 -17.72 -8.64 -1.86
N LYS A 133 -17.86 -9.61 -2.78
CA LYS A 133 -18.35 -10.96 -2.45
C LYS A 133 -17.41 -11.69 -1.49
N LEU A 134 -16.10 -11.55 -1.67
CA LEU A 134 -15.11 -12.17 -0.78
C LEU A 134 -15.16 -11.58 0.63
N ILE A 135 -15.42 -10.28 0.78
CA ILE A 135 -15.60 -9.63 2.08
C ILE A 135 -16.86 -10.17 2.79
N GLU A 136 -17.90 -10.54 2.05
CA GLU A 136 -19.10 -11.17 2.61
C GLU A 136 -18.84 -12.57 3.19
N GLU A 137 -17.77 -13.25 2.76
CA GLU A 137 -17.38 -14.58 3.29
C GLU A 137 -16.56 -14.50 4.59
N LEU A 138 -16.17 -13.30 5.02
CA LEU A 138 -15.43 -13.12 6.27
C LEU A 138 -16.34 -13.30 7.49
N ALA A 139 -15.73 -13.70 8.61
CA ALA A 139 -16.41 -13.64 9.90
C ALA A 139 -16.87 -12.21 10.20
N ASP A 140 -18.01 -12.03 10.86
CA ASP A 140 -18.65 -10.73 11.05
C ASP A 140 -17.70 -9.69 11.65
N ASP A 141 -16.88 -10.09 12.63
CA ASP A 141 -15.95 -9.20 13.32
C ASP A 141 -14.76 -8.75 12.46
N GLN A 142 -14.37 -9.57 11.48
CA GLN A 142 -13.37 -9.26 10.46
C GLN A 142 -13.95 -8.39 9.36
N LYS A 143 -15.12 -8.76 8.86
CA LYS A 143 -15.87 -8.03 7.83
C LYS A 143 -16.14 -6.59 8.28
N GLU A 144 -16.63 -6.43 9.49
CA GLU A 144 -16.98 -5.13 10.04
C GLU A 144 -15.79 -4.17 10.08
N ILE A 145 -14.62 -4.66 10.53
CA ILE A 145 -13.41 -3.84 10.58
C ILE A 145 -12.90 -3.49 9.18
N VAL A 146 -13.00 -4.41 8.22
CA VAL A 146 -12.69 -4.10 6.81
C VAL A 146 -13.63 -3.02 6.28
N ILE A 147 -14.93 -3.09 6.61
CA ILE A 147 -15.92 -2.10 6.17
C ILE A 147 -15.60 -0.72 6.74
N MET A 148 -15.44 -0.62 8.06
CA MET A 148 -15.13 0.64 8.74
C MET A 148 -13.80 1.23 8.23
N ARG A 149 -12.80 0.39 8.02
CA ARG A 149 -11.48 0.86 7.57
C ARG A 149 -11.48 1.31 6.12
N ILE A 150 -12.08 0.53 5.21
CA ILE A 150 -11.95 0.74 3.77
C ILE A 150 -13.03 1.66 3.21
N TYR A 151 -14.28 1.50 3.65
CA TYR A 151 -15.42 2.25 3.10
C TYR A 151 -15.78 3.47 3.92
N GLN A 152 -15.53 3.44 5.24
CA GLN A 152 -15.80 4.58 6.13
C GLN A 152 -14.53 5.39 6.43
N ASN A 153 -13.36 4.90 5.99
CA ASN A 153 -12.06 5.56 6.13
C ASN A 153 -11.69 5.89 7.59
N MET A 154 -12.13 5.06 8.54
CA MET A 154 -11.84 5.22 9.97
C MET A 154 -10.43 4.73 10.32
N SER A 155 -9.75 5.44 11.23
CA SER A 155 -8.53 4.98 11.90
C SER A 155 -8.81 3.77 12.79
N PHE A 156 -7.79 2.94 13.09
CA PHE A 156 -8.00 1.84 14.05
C PHE A 156 -8.32 2.34 15.45
N LYS A 157 -7.92 3.58 15.77
CA LYS A 157 -8.32 4.25 16.99
C LYS A 157 -9.82 4.55 16.99
N GLU A 158 -10.34 5.21 15.96
CA GLU A 158 -11.78 5.49 15.82
C GLU A 158 -12.59 4.18 15.81
N ILE A 159 -12.11 3.13 15.13
CA ILE A 159 -12.74 1.80 15.14
C ILE A 159 -12.73 1.21 16.56
N SER A 160 -11.62 1.33 17.28
CA SER A 160 -11.50 0.80 18.64
C SER A 160 -12.46 1.50 19.62
N GLU A 161 -12.65 2.81 19.44
CA GLU A 161 -13.57 3.64 20.22
C GLU A 161 -15.03 3.29 19.87
N GLU A 162 -15.38 3.24 18.59
CA GLU A 162 -16.73 2.90 18.10
C GLU A 162 -17.18 1.49 18.50
N LYS A 163 -16.25 0.52 18.48
CA LYS A 163 -16.53 -0.88 18.79
C LYS A 163 -16.28 -1.26 20.25
N GLU A 164 -15.84 -0.32 21.08
CA GLU A 164 -15.46 -0.54 22.49
C GLU A 164 -14.47 -1.72 22.66
N ILE A 165 -13.47 -1.82 21.78
CA ILE A 165 -12.42 -2.84 21.82
C ILE A 165 -11.04 -2.20 21.98
N SER A 166 -10.02 -2.99 22.33
CA SER A 166 -8.65 -2.49 22.29
C SER A 166 -8.19 -2.23 20.84
N ILE A 167 -7.31 -1.25 20.64
CA ILE A 167 -6.67 -1.00 19.33
C ILE A 167 -5.97 -2.25 18.79
N ASN A 168 -5.36 -3.05 19.67
CA ASN A 168 -4.71 -4.32 19.31
C ASN A 168 -5.73 -5.38 18.83
N THR A 169 -6.94 -5.38 19.39
CA THR A 169 -8.04 -6.22 18.91
C THR A 169 -8.48 -5.80 17.52
N ALA A 170 -8.61 -4.49 17.27
CA ALA A 170 -8.96 -3.95 15.95
C ALA A 170 -7.90 -4.33 14.89
N LEU A 171 -6.62 -4.13 15.21
CA LEU A 171 -5.48 -4.53 14.37
C LEU A 171 -5.45 -6.05 14.13
N GLY A 172 -5.67 -6.83 15.19
CA GLY A 172 -5.71 -8.30 15.11
C GLY A 172 -6.81 -8.81 14.19
N ARG A 173 -8.04 -8.31 14.33
CA ARG A 173 -9.16 -8.66 13.46
C ARG A 173 -8.91 -8.27 12.01
N MET A 174 -8.34 -7.08 11.76
CA MET A 174 -7.96 -6.68 10.40
C MET A 174 -6.92 -7.64 9.80
N ARG A 175 -5.90 -8.03 10.59
CA ARG A 175 -4.89 -9.01 10.14
C ARG A 175 -5.51 -10.35 9.76
N TYR A 176 -6.45 -10.86 10.58
CA TYR A 176 -7.16 -12.11 10.27
C TYR A 176 -8.04 -11.96 9.02
N ALA A 177 -8.75 -10.84 8.88
CA ALA A 177 -9.54 -10.53 7.69
C ALA A 177 -8.69 -10.63 6.42
N MET A 178 -7.53 -9.96 6.39
CA MET A 178 -6.64 -9.97 5.23
C MET A 178 -6.04 -11.34 4.93
N ASN A 179 -5.65 -12.09 5.96
CA ASN A 179 -5.15 -13.45 5.77
C ASN A 179 -6.23 -14.38 5.20
N ASN A 180 -7.48 -14.23 5.64
CA ASN A 180 -8.59 -15.03 5.14
C ASN A 180 -8.95 -14.63 3.70
N LEU A 181 -9.02 -13.34 3.39
CA LEU A 181 -9.21 -12.87 2.01
C LEU A 181 -8.15 -13.43 1.07
N ARG A 182 -6.86 -13.39 1.46
CA ARG A 182 -5.77 -13.98 0.65
C ARG A 182 -6.01 -15.47 0.38
N LYS A 183 -6.36 -16.26 1.39
CA LYS A 183 -6.66 -17.70 1.23
C LYS A 183 -7.84 -17.96 0.30
N ILE A 184 -8.89 -17.14 0.39
CA ILE A 184 -10.08 -17.31 -0.46
C ILE A 184 -9.72 -16.98 -1.93
N ILE A 185 -8.94 -15.92 -2.16
CA ILE A 185 -8.43 -15.54 -3.49
C ILE A 185 -7.59 -16.68 -4.10
N GLU A 186 -6.65 -17.22 -3.33
CA GLU A 186 -5.81 -18.36 -3.75
C GLU A 186 -6.64 -19.60 -4.08
N LYS A 187 -7.63 -19.93 -3.23
CA LYS A 187 -8.53 -21.08 -3.41
C LYS A 187 -9.39 -20.96 -4.66
N ASN A 188 -9.91 -19.77 -4.94
CA ASN A 188 -10.77 -19.52 -6.10
C ASN A 188 -10.01 -19.43 -7.42
N LYS A 189 -8.68 -19.63 -7.42
CA LYS A 189 -7.81 -19.43 -8.59
C LYS A 189 -8.14 -18.12 -9.31
N MET A 190 -8.46 -17.07 -8.55
CA MET A 190 -8.58 -15.74 -9.15
C MET A 190 -7.18 -15.36 -9.57
N ILE A 191 -6.89 -15.58 -10.85
CA ILE A 191 -5.59 -15.29 -11.38
C ILE A 191 -5.51 -13.77 -11.46
N LEU A 192 -4.74 -13.19 -10.54
CA LEU A 192 -4.12 -11.89 -10.72
C LEU A 192 -3.01 -12.11 -11.76
N ASP A 193 -3.41 -12.43 -12.99
CA ASP A 193 -2.47 -12.66 -14.09
C ASP A 193 -1.86 -11.32 -14.49
N TYR A 194 -0.55 -11.41 -14.71
CA TYR A 194 0.49 -10.37 -14.71
C TYR A 194 0.36 -9.31 -15.80
#